data_AF-A0A9E2PUY6-F1
#
_entry.id   AF-A0A9E2PUY6-F1
#
_cell.length_a   1.000
_cell.length_b   1.000
_cell.length_c   1.000
_cell.angle_alpha   90.00
_cell.angle_beta   90.00
_cell.angle_gamma   90.00
#
_symmetry.space_group_name_H-M   'P 1'
#
loop_
_entity.id
_entity.type
_entity.pdbx_description
1 polymer ?
#
loop_
_entity_poly.entity_id
_entity_poly.type
_entity_poly.pdbx_seq_one_letter_code
_entity_poly.pdbx_strand_id
1 'polypeptide(L)'
;MLLNYWEKYRLTQVDLHQELAALGITGHAQIEVIKKIVAEQGEALISSYQFRGPSGEPGAIVVCHNLGRGAISFGTNTRWGLWDETYEILTLDESGERINFDGKPIDEGDDGACSLGNI
;
A
#
# COMPACT_ATOMS: atom_id res chain seq x y z
N MET A 1 9.70 5.85 -8.10
CA MET A 1 11.00 5.31 -7.61
C MET A 1 10.84 4.94 -6.16
N LEU A 2 11.01 3.65 -5.82
CA LEU A 2 10.97 3.20 -4.42
C LEU A 2 12.05 3.89 -3.59
N LEU A 3 11.68 4.30 -2.39
CA LEU A 3 12.56 4.94 -1.42
C LEU A 3 12.88 4.01 -0.27
N ASN A 4 11.84 3.51 0.40
CA ASN A 4 11.93 2.57 1.51
C ASN A 4 10.77 1.59 1.39
N TYR A 5 10.97 0.38 1.92
CA TYR A 5 9.89 -0.58 2.06
C TYR A 5 10.04 -1.37 3.35
N TRP A 6 8.89 -1.75 3.89
CA TRP A 6 8.76 -2.71 4.98
C TRP A 6 7.76 -3.74 4.54
N GLU A 7 8.16 -5.00 4.56
CA GLU A 7 7.31 -6.11 4.12
C GLU A 7 6.83 -6.92 5.31
N LYS A 8 5.52 -7.20 5.37
CA LYS A 8 4.89 -8.08 6.35
C LYS A 8 5.30 -7.76 7.79
N TYR A 9 5.32 -6.49 8.11
CA TYR A 9 5.59 -6.00 9.45
C TYR A 9 4.38 -6.27 10.34
N ARG A 10 4.61 -6.93 11.48
CA ARG A 10 3.55 -7.26 12.43
C ARG A 10 3.38 -6.12 13.44
N LEU A 11 2.22 -5.49 13.42
CA LEU A 11 1.83 -4.46 14.38
C LEU A 11 0.88 -5.05 15.43
N THR A 12 1.16 -4.79 16.70
CA THR A 12 0.29 -5.13 17.83
C THR A 12 -0.25 -3.86 18.48
N GLN A 13 -1.11 -3.98 19.51
CA GLN A 13 -1.60 -2.81 20.26
C GLN A 13 -0.47 -2.00 20.90
N VAL A 14 0.64 -2.63 21.28
CA VAL A 14 1.76 -1.97 21.98
C VAL A 14 2.51 -1.03 21.03
N ASP A 15 2.64 -1.42 19.77
CA ASP A 15 3.56 -0.81 18.81
C ASP A 15 2.89 0.24 17.92
N LEU A 16 1.55 0.31 18.00
CA LEU A 16 0.69 0.95 17.02
C LEU A 16 0.87 2.46 16.88
N HIS A 17 1.35 3.16 17.91
CA HIS A 17 1.54 4.62 17.84
C HIS A 17 2.97 5.05 17.56
N GLN A 18 3.97 4.23 17.93
CA GLN A 18 5.37 4.57 17.66
C GLN A 18 5.83 4.12 16.28
N GLU A 19 5.29 3.02 15.75
CA GLU A 19 5.83 2.41 14.54
C GLU A 19 5.15 2.85 13.25
N LEU A 20 3.86 3.24 13.28
CA LEU A 20 3.14 3.64 12.06
C LEU A 20 3.83 4.81 11.33
N ALA A 21 4.27 5.84 12.05
CA ALA A 21 4.99 6.96 11.45
C ALA A 21 6.38 6.54 10.92
N ALA A 22 7.07 5.62 11.62
CA ALA A 22 8.35 5.09 11.18
C ALA A 22 8.23 4.24 9.90
N LEU A 23 7.10 3.55 9.75
CA LEU A 23 6.70 2.83 8.54
C LEU A 23 6.19 3.76 7.43
N GLY A 24 6.16 5.08 7.64
CA GLY A 24 5.68 6.03 6.65
C GLY A 24 4.17 6.14 6.54
N ILE A 25 3.42 5.50 7.43
CA ILE A 25 1.97 5.44 7.44
C ILE A 25 1.46 6.65 8.22
N THR A 26 1.24 7.74 7.51
CA THR A 26 0.85 9.04 8.11
C THR A 26 -0.59 9.45 7.80
N GLY A 27 -1.24 8.78 6.85
CA GLY A 27 -2.60 9.11 6.46
C GLY A 27 -3.64 8.57 7.46
N HIS A 28 -4.57 9.44 7.86
CA HIS A 28 -5.57 9.15 8.88
C HIS A 28 -6.43 7.92 8.52
N ALA A 29 -6.84 7.79 7.26
CA ALA A 29 -7.67 6.67 6.81
C ALA A 29 -6.95 5.32 6.93
N GLN A 30 -5.66 5.24 6.57
CA GLN A 30 -4.88 4.01 6.74
C GLN A 30 -4.74 3.65 8.23
N ILE A 31 -4.41 4.65 9.05
CA ILE A 31 -4.20 4.47 10.50
C ILE A 31 -5.47 3.91 11.16
N GLU A 32 -6.64 4.47 10.86
CA GLU A 32 -7.91 4.00 11.46
C GLU A 32 -8.26 2.56 11.06
N VAL A 33 -7.97 2.16 9.81
CA VAL A 33 -8.15 0.76 9.39
C VAL A 33 -7.20 -0.16 10.15
N ILE A 34 -5.92 0.20 10.26
CA ILE A 34 -4.93 -0.63 10.98
C ILE A 34 -5.30 -0.76 12.46
N LYS A 35 -5.69 0.35 13.12
CA LYS A 35 -6.20 0.34 14.50
C LYS A 35 -7.35 -0.64 14.68
N LYS A 36 -8.33 -0.58 13.77
CA LYS A 36 -9.50 -1.46 13.81
C LYS A 36 -9.09 -2.92 13.72
N ILE A 37 -8.21 -3.27 12.78
CA ILE A 37 -7.75 -4.66 12.61
C ILE A 37 -6.98 -5.16 13.83
N VAL A 38 -6.07 -4.35 14.39
CA VAL A 38 -5.38 -4.73 15.62
C VAL A 38 -6.35 -4.88 16.80
N ALA A 39 -7.38 -4.04 16.89
CA ALA A 39 -8.39 -4.18 17.94
C ALA A 39 -9.26 -5.44 17.78
N GLU A 40 -9.59 -5.83 16.54
CA GLU A 40 -10.46 -6.98 16.25
C GLU A 40 -9.69 -8.32 16.26
N GLN A 41 -8.44 -8.34 15.80
CA GLN A 41 -7.65 -9.55 15.53
C GLN A 41 -6.42 -9.68 16.44
N GLY A 42 -6.10 -8.66 17.24
CA GLY A 42 -4.92 -8.61 18.12
C GLY A 42 -3.63 -8.18 17.42
N GLU A 43 -3.51 -8.42 16.11
CA GLU A 43 -2.37 -8.01 15.29
C GLU A 43 -2.81 -7.63 13.86
N ALA A 44 -2.00 -6.80 13.21
CA ALA A 44 -2.13 -6.47 11.80
C ALA A 44 -0.79 -6.70 11.10
N LEU A 45 -0.82 -7.48 10.03
CA LEU A 45 0.32 -7.71 9.15
C LEU A 45 0.27 -6.66 8.03
N ILE A 46 1.22 -5.73 8.06
CA ILE A 46 1.23 -4.56 7.19
C ILE A 46 2.51 -4.52 6.35
N SER A 47 2.37 -4.23 5.06
CA SER A 47 3.50 -3.73 4.26
C SER A 47 3.33 -2.26 3.96
N SER A 48 4.44 -1.54 3.87
CA SER A 48 4.47 -0.13 3.48
C SER A 48 5.56 0.07 2.46
N TYR A 49 5.21 0.58 1.28
CA TYR A 49 6.09 0.87 0.17
C TYR A 49 6.08 2.37 -0.08
N GLN A 50 7.16 3.04 0.32
CA GLN A 50 7.31 4.47 0.09
C GLN A 50 8.03 4.72 -1.23
N PHE A 51 7.52 5.64 -2.04
CA PHE A 51 8.10 5.95 -3.34
C PHE A 51 8.00 7.45 -3.65
N ARG A 52 8.72 7.89 -4.68
CA ARG A 52 8.43 9.16 -5.38
C ARG A 52 7.63 8.89 -6.63
N GLY A 53 6.52 9.60 -6.78
CA GLY A 53 5.74 9.64 -8.01
C GLY A 53 6.53 10.24 -9.17
N PRO A 54 6.02 10.16 -10.41
CA PRO A 54 6.70 10.69 -11.60
C PRO A 54 7.02 12.19 -11.52
N SER A 55 6.15 12.99 -10.88
CA SER A 55 6.37 14.42 -10.65
C SER A 55 7.20 14.74 -9.39
N GLY A 56 7.73 13.72 -8.70
CA GLY A 56 8.65 13.86 -7.57
C GLY A 56 7.98 13.98 -6.19
N GLU A 57 6.64 14.02 -6.14
CA GLU A 57 5.86 14.01 -4.91
C GLU A 57 6.04 12.68 -4.14
N PRO A 58 6.05 12.71 -2.80
CA PRO A 58 6.11 11.49 -2.01
C PRO A 58 4.76 10.75 -2.08
N GLY A 59 4.84 9.45 -2.29
CA GLY A 59 3.72 8.53 -2.23
C GLY A 59 4.01 7.32 -1.37
N ALA A 60 2.95 6.63 -0.95
CA ALA A 60 3.06 5.38 -0.22
C ALA A 60 1.95 4.41 -0.61
N ILE A 61 2.27 3.13 -0.74
CA ILE A 61 1.29 2.05 -0.73
C ILE A 61 1.38 1.37 0.63
N VAL A 62 0.25 1.29 1.33
CA VAL A 62 0.11 0.61 2.61
C VAL A 62 -0.83 -0.56 2.43
N VAL A 63 -0.35 -1.77 2.65
CA VAL A 63 -1.08 -3.02 2.48
C VAL A 63 -1.40 -3.60 3.83
N CYS A 64 -2.66 -3.99 4.05
CA CYS A 64 -3.07 -4.83 5.17
C CYS A 64 -3.33 -6.24 4.65
N HIS A 65 -2.37 -7.13 4.90
CA HIS A 65 -2.40 -8.51 4.41
C HIS A 65 -3.56 -9.32 5.02
N ASN A 66 -3.95 -9.03 6.27
CA ASN A 66 -5.12 -9.63 6.92
C ASN A 66 -6.42 -9.43 6.13
N LEU A 67 -6.49 -8.36 5.34
CA LEU A 67 -7.66 -7.99 4.56
C LEU A 67 -7.50 -8.28 3.06
N GLY A 68 -6.28 -8.54 2.58
CA GLY A 68 -5.99 -8.52 1.14
C GLY A 68 -6.29 -7.15 0.51
N ARG A 69 -6.11 -6.08 1.29
CA ARG A 69 -6.47 -4.70 0.89
C ARG A 69 -5.26 -3.80 1.00
N GLY A 70 -5.16 -2.82 0.10
CA GLY A 70 -4.16 -1.78 0.19
C GLY A 70 -4.74 -0.39 -0.06
N ALA A 71 -3.97 0.61 0.34
CA ALA A 71 -4.24 2.01 0.07
C ALA A 71 -3.00 2.63 -0.56
N ILE A 72 -3.17 3.35 -1.66
CA ILE A 72 -2.15 4.23 -2.21
C ILE A 72 -2.44 5.67 -1.83
N SER A 73 -1.43 6.40 -1.40
CA SER A 73 -1.50 7.83 -1.13
C SER A 73 -0.46 8.62 -1.91
N PHE A 74 -0.88 9.78 -2.39
CA PHE A 74 -0.02 10.83 -2.94
C PHE A 74 -0.36 12.13 -2.19
N GLY A 75 0.47 12.51 -1.21
CA GLY A 75 0.12 13.59 -0.29
C GLY A 75 -1.18 13.30 0.50
N THR A 76 -2.20 14.14 0.32
CA THR A 76 -3.50 14.00 1.01
C THR A 76 -4.51 13.11 0.27
N ASN A 77 -4.27 12.80 -1.01
CA ASN A 77 -5.17 11.96 -1.78
C ASN A 77 -4.87 10.48 -1.47
N THR A 78 -5.85 9.75 -0.94
CA THR A 78 -5.74 8.33 -0.60
C THR A 78 -6.82 7.55 -1.35
N ARG A 79 -6.40 6.52 -2.09
CA ARG A 79 -7.29 5.62 -2.84
C ARG A 79 -7.09 4.20 -2.35
N TRP A 80 -8.17 3.44 -2.25
CA TRP A 80 -8.17 2.05 -1.77
C TRP A 80 -8.33 1.06 -2.91
N GLY A 81 -7.86 -0.16 -2.68
CA GLY A 81 -7.96 -1.24 -3.65
C GLY A 81 -7.75 -2.63 -3.05
N LEU A 82 -7.94 -3.62 -3.91
CA LEU A 82 -7.60 -5.02 -3.65
C LEU A 82 -6.11 -5.24 -3.89
N TRP A 83 -5.44 -5.89 -2.94
CA TRP A 83 -4.03 -6.25 -3.05
C TRP A 83 -3.87 -7.69 -3.50
N ASP A 84 -3.13 -7.89 -4.59
CA ASP A 84 -2.71 -9.19 -5.07
C ASP A 84 -1.29 -9.50 -4.55
N GLU A 85 -1.22 -10.43 -3.58
CA GLU A 85 0.04 -10.87 -2.97
C GLU A 85 0.99 -11.57 -3.95
N THR A 86 0.45 -12.16 -5.03
CA THR A 86 1.24 -12.97 -5.96
C THR A 86 2.07 -12.08 -6.88
N TYR A 87 1.49 -10.96 -7.29
CA TYR A 87 2.09 -10.04 -8.26
C TYR A 87 2.49 -8.70 -7.65
N GLU A 88 2.19 -8.48 -6.37
CA GLU A 88 2.39 -7.22 -5.66
C GLU A 88 1.70 -6.03 -6.36
N ILE A 89 0.44 -6.25 -6.72
CA ILE A 89 -0.40 -5.31 -7.48
C ILE A 89 -1.57 -4.84 -6.63
N LEU A 90 -1.74 -3.53 -6.53
CA LEU A 90 -2.93 -2.89 -6.00
C LEU A 90 -3.89 -2.54 -7.14
N THR A 91 -5.11 -3.08 -7.11
CA THR A 91 -6.18 -2.74 -8.06
C THR A 91 -7.17 -1.81 -7.39
N LEU A 92 -7.27 -0.56 -7.86
CA LEU A 92 -8.09 0.47 -7.21
C LEU A 92 -9.59 0.24 -7.39
N ASP A 93 -10.35 0.42 -6.31
CA ASP A 93 -11.80 0.11 -6.27
C ASP A 93 -12.61 0.98 -7.26
N GLU A 94 -12.25 2.27 -7.40
CA GLU A 94 -13.04 3.24 -8.16
C GLU A 94 -12.76 3.18 -9.66
N SER A 95 -11.50 2.97 -10.05
CA SER A 95 -11.06 3.06 -11.44
C SER A 95 -10.72 1.70 -12.06
N GLY A 96 -10.48 0.66 -11.26
CA GLY A 96 -9.88 -0.59 -11.71
C GLY A 96 -8.40 -0.45 -12.11
N GLU A 97 -7.81 0.74 -11.91
CA GLU A 97 -6.40 1.01 -12.22
C GLU A 97 -5.50 0.08 -11.40
N ARG A 98 -4.50 -0.51 -12.05
CA ARG A 98 -3.57 -1.47 -11.46
C ARG A 98 -2.23 -0.77 -11.24
N ILE A 99 -1.73 -0.87 -10.02
CA ILE A 99 -0.53 -0.16 -9.58
C ILE A 99 0.40 -1.17 -8.91
N ASN A 100 1.67 -1.19 -9.26
CA ASN A 100 2.65 -2.06 -8.60
C ASN A 100 3.10 -1.46 -7.24
N PHE A 101 3.82 -2.26 -6.45
CA PHE A 101 4.43 -1.82 -5.18
C PHE A 101 5.30 -0.54 -5.31
N ASP A 102 5.83 -0.28 -6.49
CA ASP A 102 6.65 0.90 -6.83
C ASP A 102 5.83 2.18 -7.05
N GLY A 103 4.50 2.09 -6.97
CA GLY A 103 3.58 3.20 -7.20
C GLY A 103 3.42 3.56 -8.68
N LYS A 104 3.81 2.67 -9.59
CA LYS A 104 3.69 2.86 -11.03
C LYS A 104 2.47 2.14 -11.59
N PRO A 105 1.76 2.75 -12.55
CA PRO A 105 0.70 2.06 -13.27
C PRO A 105 1.27 0.83 -14.00
N ILE A 106 0.47 -0.21 -14.06
CA ILE A 106 0.77 -1.44 -14.79
C ILE A 106 -0.18 -1.51 -15.97
N ASP A 107 0.37 -1.58 -17.17
CA ASP A 107 -0.40 -1.87 -18.36
C ASP A 107 -0.48 -3.38 -18.56
N GLU A 108 -1.66 -3.86 -18.97
CA GLU A 108 -1.78 -5.19 -19.55
C GLU A 108 -1.10 -5.17 -20.92
N GLY A 109 -0.06 -5.99 -21.10
CA GLY A 109 0.40 -6.33 -22.44
C GLY A 109 -0.73 -7.03 -23.20
N ASP A 110 -0.72 -6.93 -24.53
CA ASP A 110 -1.73 -7.54 -25.43
C ASP A 110 -1.90 -9.07 -25.24
N ASP A 111 -1.00 -9.73 -24.53
CA ASP A 111 -1.00 -11.16 -24.20
C ASP A 111 -1.64 -11.48 -22.83
N GLY A 112 -2.18 -10.49 -22.12
CA GLY A 112 -2.70 -10.64 -20.76
C GLY A 112 -1.60 -10.77 -19.69
N ALA A 113 -0.33 -10.59 -20.05
CA ALA A 113 0.75 -10.51 -19.09
C ALA A 113 0.88 -9.07 -18.58
N CYS A 114 0.88 -8.93 -17.26
CA CYS A 114 1.05 -7.64 -16.61
C CYS A 114 2.54 -7.32 -16.56
N SER A 115 3.02 -6.51 -17.51
CA SER A 115 4.40 -6.04 -17.47
C SER A 115 4.49 -4.80 -16.60
N LEU A 116 5.38 -4.82 -15.60
CA LEU A 116 5.72 -3.62 -14.81
C LEU A 116 6.23 -2.56 -15.79
N GLY A 117 5.38 -1.58 -16.11
CA GLY A 117 5.59 -0.62 -17.19
C GLY A 117 6.98 0.02 -17.13
N ASN A 118 7.82 -0.32 -18.09
CA ASN A 118 9.00 0.45 -18.44
C ASN A 118 8.61 1.35 -19.61
N ILE A 119 8.38 2.63 -19.32
CA ILE A 119 8.45 3.71 -20.32
C ILE A 119 9.92 4.09 -20.48
#